data_AF-A0A8S3GAH5-F1
#
_entry.id   AF-A0A8S3GAH5-F1
#
_cell.length_a   1.000
_cell.length_b   1.000
_cell.length_c   1.000
_cell.angle_alpha   90.00
_cell.angle_beta   90.00
_cell.angle_gamma   90.00
#
_symmetry.space_group_name_H-M   'P 1'
#
loop_
_entity.id
_entity.type
_entity.pdbx_description
1 polymer ?
#
loop_
_entity_poly.entity_id
_entity_poly.type
_entity_poly.pdbx_seq_one_letter_code
_entity_poly.pdbx_strand_id
1 'polypeptide(L)'
;MRVFLASKEFTSIATEKEKWFDTQYKKEYLPEELIEKCETCELIPELHLHSPNEFIPTDFHLLSSEKTLLRPELPTKIKVTYEIQV
;
A
#
# COMPACT_ATOMS: atom_id res chain seq x y z
N MET A 1 14.90 18.73 -10.43
CA MET A 1 14.83 17.51 -9.60
C MET A 1 14.72 17.89 -8.12
N ARG A 2 13.95 17.17 -7.29
CA ARG A 2 13.96 17.29 -5.82
C ARG A 2 14.20 15.90 -5.24
N VAL A 3 15.12 15.79 -4.30
CA VAL A 3 15.50 14.50 -3.68
C VAL A 3 15.19 14.59 -2.19
N PHE A 4 14.58 13.54 -1.66
CA PHE A 4 14.34 13.38 -0.23
C PHE A 4 15.23 12.26 0.29
N LEU A 5 16.02 12.56 1.32
CA LEU A 5 16.85 11.58 2.01
C LEU A 5 16.38 11.48 3.46
N ALA A 6 15.97 10.28 3.86
CA ALA A 6 15.47 10.01 5.21
C ALA A 6 16.35 8.94 5.87
N SER A 7 17.05 9.32 6.94
CA SER A 7 17.80 8.43 7.81
C SER A 7 17.87 9.01 9.22
N LYS A 8 17.94 8.14 10.23
CA LYS A 8 18.11 8.54 11.64
C LYS A 8 19.47 9.21 11.89
N GLU A 9 20.45 8.98 11.03
CA GLU A 9 21.79 9.55 11.16
C GLU A 9 21.80 11.08 10.97
N PHE A 10 20.79 11.64 10.30
CA PHE A 10 20.71 13.07 10.00
C PHE A 10 20.03 13.91 11.07
N THR A 11 19.55 13.30 12.16
CA THR A 11 18.91 14.01 13.28
C THR A 11 19.84 15.06 13.90
N SER A 12 21.14 14.82 13.94
CA SER A 12 22.13 15.74 14.52
C SER A 12 22.44 16.97 13.65
N ILE A 13 22.19 16.89 12.35
CA ILE A 13 22.50 17.97 11.38
C ILE A 13 21.26 18.73 10.91
N ALA A 14 20.07 18.29 11.31
CA ALA A 14 18.81 18.93 10.93
C ALA A 14 18.69 20.31 11.59
N THR A 15 18.55 21.34 10.76
CA THR A 15 18.50 22.75 11.22
C THR A 15 17.09 23.31 11.24
N GLU A 16 16.15 22.68 10.52
CA GLU A 16 14.79 23.14 10.36
C GLU A 16 13.81 22.16 11.00
N LYS A 17 12.64 22.69 11.38
CA LYS A 17 11.56 21.92 12.01
C LYS A 17 10.23 22.32 11.38
N GLU A 18 9.50 21.32 10.90
CA GLU A 18 8.18 21.52 10.32
C GLU A 18 7.15 21.89 11.41
N LYS A 19 6.17 22.73 11.06
CA LYS A 19 5.26 23.38 12.00
C LYS A 19 4.31 22.42 12.73
N TRP A 20 3.80 21.41 12.05
CA TRP A 20 2.66 20.62 12.55
C TRP A 20 3.10 19.36 13.28
N PHE A 21 4.10 18.67 12.75
CA PHE A 21 4.57 17.39 13.26
C PHE A 21 5.96 17.44 13.86
N ASP A 22 6.53 18.64 13.95
CA ASP A 22 7.84 18.83 14.56
C ASP A 22 8.96 18.03 13.85
N THR A 23 8.72 17.66 12.59
CA THR A 23 9.64 16.88 11.76
C THR A 23 10.91 17.68 11.53
N GLN A 24 12.03 17.14 11.98
CA GLN A 24 13.34 17.73 11.78
C GLN A 24 13.85 17.42 10.37
N TYR A 25 14.28 18.44 9.64
CA TYR A 25 14.83 18.28 8.30
C TYR A 25 15.91 19.33 8.02
N LYS A 26 16.59 19.18 6.89
CA LYS A 26 17.52 20.17 6.35
C LYS A 26 17.29 20.28 4.85
N LYS A 27 17.20 21.51 4.34
CA LYS A 27 17.14 21.74 2.90
C LYS A 27 18.45 22.31 2.39
N GLU A 28 19.01 21.65 1.39
CA GLU A 28 20.23 22.08 0.73
C GLU A 28 20.04 22.08 -0.79
N TYR A 29 20.83 22.91 -1.48
CA TYR A 29 20.91 22.84 -2.92
C TYR A 29 21.79 21.65 -3.33
N LEU A 30 21.37 20.93 -4.37
CA LEU A 30 22.20 19.88 -4.93
C LEU A 30 23.43 20.51 -5.58
N PRO A 31 24.63 19.91 -5.38
CA PRO A 31 25.84 20.36 -6.07
C PRO A 31 25.67 20.29 -7.59
N GLU A 32 26.19 21.29 -8.31
CA GLU A 32 26.09 21.37 -9.77
C GLU A 32 26.74 20.16 -10.46
N GLU A 33 27.91 19.72 -9.96
CA GLU A 33 28.60 18.52 -10.45
C GLU A 33 27.74 17.25 -10.37
N LEU A 34 26.86 17.14 -9.36
CA LEU A 34 25.97 15.99 -9.22
C LEU A 34 24.83 16.05 -10.25
N ILE A 35 24.31 17.25 -10.51
CA ILE A 35 23.25 17.47 -11.52
C ILE A 35 23.80 17.13 -12.90
N GLU A 36 24.98 17.63 -13.25
CA GLU A 36 25.63 17.35 -14.53
C GLU A 36 25.88 15.84 -14.72
N LYS A 37 26.36 15.13 -13.68
CA LYS A 37 26.51 13.67 -13.72
C LYS A 37 25.20 12.95 -13.99
N CYS A 38 24.10 13.39 -13.38
CA CYS A 38 22.78 12.80 -13.63
C CYS A 38 22.27 13.05 -15.05
N GLU A 39 22.60 14.21 -15.64
CA GLU A 39 22.17 14.58 -17.00
C GLU A 39 23.00 13.90 -18.10
N THR A 40 24.26 13.58 -17.81
CA THR A 40 25.22 12.99 -18.77
C THR A 40 25.36 11.47 -18.67
N CYS A 41 24.45 10.80 -17.96
CA CYS A 41 24.48 9.34 -17.80
C CYS A 41 24.36 8.58 -19.13
N GLU A 42 25.18 7.54 -19.30
CA GLU A 42 25.11 6.63 -20.44
C GLU A 42 23.94 5.63 -20.32
N LEU A 43 23.57 5.03 -21.45
CA LEU A 43 22.57 3.96 -21.48
C LEU A 43 23.13 2.70 -20.80
N ILE A 44 22.36 2.17 -19.84
CA ILE A 44 22.69 0.94 -19.12
C ILE A 44 21.89 -0.22 -19.77
N PRO A 45 22.53 -1.19 -20.44
CA PRO A 45 21.83 -2.26 -21.17
C PRO A 45 20.90 -3.12 -20.32
N GLU A 46 21.17 -3.25 -19.02
CA GLU A 46 20.38 -3.99 -18.05
C GLU A 46 19.06 -3.28 -17.68
N LEU A 47 18.97 -1.97 -17.92
CA LEU A 47 17.76 -1.18 -17.70
C LEU A 47 16.92 -1.14 -18.98
N HIS A 48 16.06 -2.14 -19.12
CA HIS A 48 15.10 -2.22 -20.22
C HIS A 48 13.66 -2.08 -19.71
N LEU A 49 12.74 -1.79 -20.63
CA LEU A 49 11.31 -1.84 -20.31
C LEU A 49 10.94 -3.27 -19.90
N HIS A 50 10.04 -3.39 -18.93
CA HIS A 50 9.48 -4.69 -18.56
C HIS A 50 8.76 -5.31 -19.76
N SER A 51 8.70 -6.64 -19.82
CA SER A 51 7.78 -7.33 -20.72
C SER A 51 6.33 -6.99 -20.35
N PRO A 52 5.35 -7.18 -21.27
CA PRO A 52 3.95 -7.04 -20.94
C PRO A 52 3.56 -7.85 -19.69
N ASN A 53 2.72 -7.26 -18.83
CA ASN A 53 2.30 -7.92 -17.58
C ASN A 53 1.23 -9.00 -17.87
N GLU A 54 1.63 -10.27 -17.77
CA GLU A 54 0.77 -11.43 -18.02
C GLU A 54 -0.25 -11.71 -16.90
N PHE A 55 -0.11 -11.07 -15.73
CA PHE A 55 -0.98 -11.28 -14.56
C PHE A 55 -2.14 -10.30 -14.47
N ILE A 56 -2.32 -9.42 -15.45
CA ILE A 56 -3.51 -8.56 -15.50
C ILE A 56 -4.72 -9.49 -15.74
N PRO A 57 -5.66 -9.59 -14.78
CA PRO A 57 -6.79 -10.49 -14.93
C PRO A 57 -7.67 -10.02 -16.09
N THR A 58 -8.02 -10.96 -16.95
CA THR A 58 -8.96 -10.75 -18.07
C THR A 58 -10.32 -11.37 -17.79
N ASP A 59 -10.35 -12.42 -16.96
CA ASP A 59 -11.56 -13.09 -16.53
C ASP A 59 -12.05 -12.52 -15.19
N PHE A 60 -13.27 -11.99 -15.21
CA PHE A 60 -13.98 -11.45 -14.05
C PHE A 60 -15.26 -12.22 -13.75
N HIS A 61 -15.41 -13.42 -14.32
CA HIS A 61 -16.57 -14.26 -14.05
C HIS A 61 -16.60 -14.69 -12.58
N LEU A 62 -17.77 -14.54 -11.97
CA LEU A 62 -18.02 -15.03 -10.63
C LEU A 62 -18.15 -16.55 -10.68
N LEU A 63 -17.41 -17.24 -9.81
CA LEU A 63 -17.65 -18.66 -9.58
C LEU A 63 -19.06 -18.84 -9.01
N SER A 64 -19.84 -19.72 -9.63
CA SER A 64 -21.16 -20.10 -9.12
C SER A 64 -21.01 -20.62 -7.69
N SER A 65 -21.90 -20.18 -6.80
CA SER A 65 -21.99 -20.70 -5.44
C SER A 65 -22.64 -22.09 -5.41
N GLU A 66 -22.09 -23.07 -6.12
CA GLU A 66 -22.43 -24.50 -5.92
C GLU A 66 -21.69 -25.05 -4.69
N LYS A 67 -21.76 -24.28 -3.61
CA LYS A 67 -21.53 -24.73 -2.24
C LYS A 67 -22.50 -23.94 -1.39
N THR A 68 -23.79 -24.22 -1.57
CA THR A 68 -24.65 -24.47 -0.42
C THR A 68 -24.04 -25.65 0.34
N LEU A 69 -22.86 -25.47 0.95
CA LEU A 69 -22.45 -26.30 2.06
C LEU A 69 -23.50 -26.03 3.12
N LEU A 70 -24.48 -26.93 3.19
CA LEU A 70 -25.34 -27.21 4.33
C LEU A 70 -25.30 -26.06 5.33
N ARG A 71 -25.95 -24.93 5.00
CA ARG A 71 -26.01 -23.81 5.91
C ARG A 71 -26.67 -24.39 7.16
N PRO A 72 -25.99 -24.52 8.31
CA PRO A 72 -26.56 -25.21 9.46
C PRO A 72 -27.87 -24.48 9.77
N GLU A 73 -28.96 -25.24 9.90
CA GLU A 73 -30.27 -24.65 10.18
C GLU A 73 -30.13 -23.79 11.43
N LEU A 74 -30.43 -22.51 11.27
CA LEU A 74 -30.32 -21.56 12.37
C LEU A 74 -31.33 -21.96 13.45
N PRO A 75 -30.93 -21.99 14.73
CA PRO A 75 -31.85 -22.33 15.79
C PRO A 75 -33.03 -21.34 15.78
N THR A 76 -34.24 -21.86 15.63
CA THR A 76 -35.47 -21.08 15.70
C THR A 76 -36.03 -21.10 17.12
N LYS A 77 -36.63 -19.97 17.54
CA LYS A 77 -37.19 -19.81 18.88
C LYS A 77 -38.38 -20.74 19.07
N ILE A 78 -38.25 -21.72 19.97
CA ILE A 78 -39.34 -22.60 20.38
C ILE A 78 -40.41 -21.75 21.08
N LYS A 79 -41.64 -21.75 20.57
CA LYS A 79 -42.81 -21.20 21.27
C LYS A 79 -43.45 -22.32 22.09
N VAL A 80 -43.22 -22.32 23.40
CA VAL A 80 -43.93 -23.22 24.32
C VAL A 80 -45.31 -22.60 24.58
N THR A 81 -46.36 -23.22 24.07
CA THR A 81 -47.74 -22.89 24.43
C THR A 81 -48.09 -23.69 25.68
N TYR A 82 -48.32 -23.01 26.80
CA TYR A 82 -48.85 -23.64 28.00
C TYR A 82 -50.36 -23.77 27.83
N GLU A 83 -50.87 -24.99 27.66
CA GLU A 83 -52.28 -25.24 27.93
C GLU A 83 -52.46 -25.36 29.44
N ILE A 84 -53.01 -24.31 30.04
CA ILE A 84 -53.48 -24.34 31.41
C ILE A 84 -54.78 -25.16 31.40
N GLN A 85 -54.74 -26.37 31.96
CA GLN A 85 -55.96 -27.10 32.28
C GLN A 85 -56.66 -26.41 33.47
N VAL A 86 -57.89 -25.94 33.24
CA VAL A 86 -58.84 -25.51 34.28
C VAL A 86 -59.89 -26.59 34.44
#